data_AF-A0A847T1K2-F1
#
_entry.id   AF-A0A847T1K2-F1
#
_cell.length_a   1.000
_cell.length_b   1.000
_cell.length_c   1.000
_cell.angle_alpha   90.00
_cell.angle_beta   90.00
_cell.angle_gamma   90.00
#
_symmetry.space_group_name_H-M   'P 1'
#
loop_
_entity.id
_entity.type
_entity.pdbx_description
1 polymer ?
#
loop_
_entity_poly.entity_id
_entity_poly.type
_entity_poly.pdbx_seq_one_letter_code
_entity_poly.pdbx_strand_id
1 'polypeptide(L)'
;MAIVKKDTIVFSNGREITAPGGIISITRTLELSDYYSRNVFFVDSAGKVINIYQLSKDELIEIADLMIRLWMELKDNVRQADIASPAIFKAKGVRK
;
A
#
# COMPACT_ATOMS: atom_id res chain seq x y z
N MET A 1 4.94 -0.56 -12.12
CA MET A 1 4.71 0.10 -10.83
C MET A 1 3.24 -0.05 -10.49
N ALA A 2 2.96 -0.58 -9.30
CA ALA A 2 1.60 -0.82 -8.87
C ALA A 2 0.85 0.50 -8.65
N ILE A 3 -0.46 0.46 -8.84
CA ILE A 3 -1.37 1.58 -8.60
C ILE A 3 -2.56 1.13 -7.76
N VAL A 4 -3.13 2.06 -7.00
CA VAL A 4 -4.44 1.87 -6.37
C VAL A 4 -5.53 2.23 -7.40
N LYS A 5 -6.49 1.33 -7.59
CA LYS A 5 -7.69 1.56 -8.41
C LYS A 5 -8.91 1.12 -7.62
N LYS A 6 -9.65 2.08 -7.05
CA LYS A 6 -10.76 1.80 -6.11
C LYS A 6 -10.24 0.96 -4.93
N ASP A 7 -10.75 -0.25 -4.75
CA ASP A 7 -10.38 -1.20 -3.69
C ASP A 7 -9.41 -2.29 -4.17
N THR A 8 -8.64 -2.02 -5.23
CA THR A 8 -7.62 -2.95 -5.73
C THR A 8 -6.25 -2.30 -5.87
N ILE A 9 -5.21 -3.11 -5.67
CA ILE A 9 -3.86 -2.82 -6.15
C ILE A 9 -3.68 -3.56 -7.47
N VAL A 10 -3.37 -2.81 -8.52
CA VAL A 10 -3.10 -3.31 -9.87
C VAL A 10 -1.59 -3.26 -10.10
N PHE A 11 -0.97 -4.41 -10.36
CA PHE A 11 0.46 -4.56 -10.59
C PHE A 11 0.84 -4.26 -12.04
N SER A 12 2.14 -4.06 -12.30
CA SER A 12 2.64 -3.82 -13.67
C SER A 12 2.38 -4.97 -14.64
N ASN A 13 2.32 -6.20 -14.12
CA ASN A 13 2.02 -7.41 -14.89
C ASN A 13 0.52 -7.58 -15.20
N GLY A 14 -0.34 -6.64 -14.76
CA GLY A 14 -1.79 -6.68 -14.95
C GLY A 14 -2.56 -7.50 -13.92
N ARG A 15 -1.87 -8.17 -12.98
CA ARG A 15 -2.53 -8.85 -11.87
C ARG A 15 -3.16 -7.83 -10.92
N GLU A 16 -4.26 -8.22 -10.29
CA GLU A 16 -4.93 -7.40 -9.28
C GLU A 16 -5.09 -8.17 -7.96
N ILE A 17 -4.96 -7.48 -6.84
CA ILE A 17 -5.36 -7.98 -5.51
C ILE A 17 -6.37 -7.03 -4.88
N THR A 18 -7.25 -7.57 -4.05
CA THR A 18 -8.14 -6.75 -3.23
C THR A 18 -7.34 -6.06 -2.12
N ALA A 19 -7.46 -4.74 -2.06
CA ALA A 19 -6.87 -3.89 -1.05
C ALA A 19 -7.88 -2.79 -0.73
N PRO A 20 -8.81 -3.03 0.21
CA PRO A 20 -9.86 -2.07 0.54
C PRO A 20 -9.27 -0.72 0.92
N GLY A 21 -9.76 0.36 0.30
CA GLY A 21 -9.21 1.71 0.47
C GLY A 21 -7.78 1.90 -0.05
N GLY A 22 -7.20 0.92 -0.76
CA GLY A 22 -5.80 0.93 -1.18
C GLY A 22 -4.81 0.83 -0.02
N ILE A 23 -5.24 0.37 1.15
CA ILE A 23 -4.44 0.39 2.38
C ILE A 23 -3.69 -0.94 2.54
N ILE A 24 -2.36 -0.83 2.68
CA ILE A 24 -1.50 -1.88 3.20
C ILE A 24 -0.64 -1.25 4.31
N SER A 25 -0.75 -1.80 5.51
CA SER A 25 0.05 -1.41 6.67
C SER A 25 1.20 -2.39 6.88
N ILE A 26 2.28 -1.91 7.49
CA ILE A 26 3.46 -2.71 7.83
C ILE A 26 3.75 -2.62 9.33
N THR A 27 4.05 -3.76 9.95
CA THR A 27 4.44 -3.83 11.36
C THR A 27 5.96 -3.67 11.52
N ARG A 28 6.43 -3.52 12.77
CA ARG A 28 7.87 -3.50 13.08
C ARG A 28 8.62 -4.79 12.68
N THR A 29 7.89 -5.89 12.49
CA THR A 29 8.41 -7.20 12.07
C THR A 29 8.35 -7.38 10.55
N LEU A 30 8.03 -6.33 9.79
CA LEU A 30 7.86 -6.33 8.34
C LEU A 30 6.70 -7.20 7.83
N GLU A 31 5.71 -7.44 8.68
CA GLU A 31 4.50 -8.15 8.31
C GLU A 31 3.48 -7.16 7.75
N LEU A 32 2.74 -7.58 6.73
CA LEU A 32 1.78 -6.74 6.04
C LEU A 32 0.35 -7.06 6.48
N SER A 33 -0.45 -6.02 6.65
CA SER A 33 -1.89 -6.11 6.92
C SER A 33 -2.70 -5.22 6.00
N ASP A 34 -3.94 -5.61 5.73
CA ASP A 34 -4.89 -4.79 4.97
C ASP A 34 -5.75 -3.87 5.88
N TYR A 35 -6.66 -3.12 5.26
CA TYR A 35 -7.62 -2.24 5.95
C TYR A 35 -8.38 -2.88 7.12
N TYR A 36 -8.69 -4.19 7.05
CA TYR A 36 -9.43 -4.89 8.09
C TYR A 36 -8.50 -5.42 9.20
N SER A 37 -7.25 -4.99 9.25
CA SER A 37 -6.23 -5.48 10.18
C SER A 37 -6.00 -7.00 10.05
N ARG A 38 -6.23 -7.55 8.84
CA ARG A 38 -5.92 -8.94 8.54
C ARG A 38 -4.50 -9.03 8.04
N ASN A 39 -3.69 -9.90 8.63
CA ASN A 39 -2.35 -10.19 8.13
C ASN A 39 -2.45 -10.83 6.74
N VAL A 40 -1.74 -10.27 5.75
CA VAL A 40 -1.73 -10.75 4.35
C VAL A 40 -0.38 -11.30 3.92
N PHE A 41 0.72 -10.88 4.58
CA PHE A 41 2.06 -11.42 4.39
C PHE A 41 2.80 -11.40 5.72
N PHE A 42 3.03 -12.55 6.34
CA PHE A 42 3.49 -12.65 7.73
C PHE A 42 4.17 -13.99 8.04
N VAL A 43 4.74 -14.15 9.23
CA VAL A 43 5.29 -15.44 9.71
C VAL A 43 4.38 -16.00 10.79
N ASP A 44 3.95 -17.25 10.65
CA ASP A 44 3.12 -17.90 11.67
C ASP A 44 3.93 -18.36 12.90
N SER A 45 3.25 -18.87 13.92
CA SER A 45 3.89 -19.33 15.16
C SER A 45 4.85 -20.52 14.97
N ALA A 46 4.78 -21.23 13.84
CA ALA A 46 5.69 -22.32 13.49
C ALA A 46 6.89 -21.85 12.65
N GLY A 47 7.03 -20.54 12.40
CA GLY A 47 8.10 -19.98 11.57
C GLY A 47 7.84 -20.11 10.07
N LYS A 48 6.63 -20.43 9.65
CA LYS A 48 6.28 -20.54 8.23
C LYS A 48 5.82 -19.19 7.68
N VAL A 49 6.35 -18.81 6.52
CA VAL A 49 5.90 -17.61 5.79
C VAL A 49 4.52 -17.88 5.18
N ILE A 50 3.55 -17.02 5.52
CA ILE A 50 2.20 -17.01 4.98
C ILE A 50 2.08 -15.84 4.00
N ASN A 51 1.69 -16.14 2.76
CA ASN A 51 1.48 -15.17 1.70
C ASN A 51 0.07 -15.37 1.13
N ILE A 52 -0.91 -14.66 1.72
CA ILE A 52 -2.34 -14.87 1.47
C ILE A 52 -2.69 -14.63 -0.01
N TYR A 53 -2.06 -13.61 -0.61
CA TYR A 53 -2.27 -13.27 -2.02
C TYR A 53 -1.33 -14.00 -2.97
N GLN A 54 -0.46 -14.90 -2.50
CA GLN A 54 0.54 -15.58 -3.34
C GLN A 54 1.32 -14.57 -4.21
N LEU A 55 1.74 -13.46 -3.60
CA LEU A 55 2.52 -12.41 -4.27
C LEU A 55 3.84 -12.96 -4.77
N SER A 56 4.23 -12.55 -5.97
CA SER A 56 5.60 -12.72 -6.43
C SER A 56 6.54 -11.76 -5.69
N LYS A 57 7.86 -11.96 -5.85
CA LYS A 57 8.87 -11.04 -5.30
C LYS A 57 8.69 -9.63 -5.87
N ASP A 58 8.49 -9.52 -7.17
CA ASP A 58 8.32 -8.24 -7.86
C ASP A 58 7.05 -7.52 -7.40
N GLU A 59 5.95 -8.26 -7.21
CA GLU A 59 4.69 -7.70 -6.72
C GLU A 59 4.83 -7.15 -5.29
N LEU A 60 5.57 -7.84 -4.42
CA LEU A 60 5.84 -7.37 -3.07
C LEU A 60 6.68 -6.07 -3.08
N ILE A 61 7.68 -5.99 -3.97
CA ILE A 61 8.47 -4.76 -4.19
C ILE A 61 7.56 -3.65 -4.71
N GLU A 62 6.68 -3.92 -5.68
CA GLU A 62 5.76 -2.92 -6.21
C GLU A 62 4.77 -2.39 -5.16
N ILE A 63 4.32 -3.21 -4.20
CA ILE A 63 3.53 -2.74 -3.04
C ILE A 63 4.36 -1.79 -2.18
N ALA A 64 5.60 -2.14 -1.86
CA ALA A 64 6.48 -1.28 -1.06
C ALA A 64 6.71 0.07 -1.76
N ASP A 65 7.03 0.07 -3.05
CA ASP A 65 7.24 1.28 -3.85
C ASP A 65 5.97 2.14 -3.92
N LEU A 66 4.80 1.52 -4.08
CA LEU A 66 3.51 2.21 -4.03
C LEU A 66 3.29 2.92 -2.68
N MET A 67 3.50 2.22 -1.56
CA MET A 67 3.30 2.81 -0.23
C MET A 67 4.33 3.92 0.06
N ILE A 68 5.60 3.72 -0.31
CA ILE A 68 6.65 4.74 -0.16
C ILE A 68 6.27 6.00 -0.96
N ARG A 69 5.80 5.85 -2.20
CA ARG A 69 5.34 6.98 -3.01
C ARG A 69 4.19 7.74 -2.37
N LEU A 70 3.19 7.05 -1.82
CA LEU A 70 2.09 7.71 -1.11
C LEU A 70 2.60 8.53 0.10
N TRP A 71 3.54 7.99 0.87
CA TRP A 71 4.20 8.72 1.96
C TRP A 71 5.01 9.93 1.47
N MET A 72 5.73 9.79 0.34
CA MET A 72 6.47 10.90 -0.26
C MET A 72 5.53 12.01 -0.75
N GLU A 73 4.44 11.66 -1.44
CA GLU A 73 3.43 12.63 -1.90
C GLU A 73 2.78 13.36 -0.73
N LEU A 74 2.39 12.64 0.33
CA LEU A 74 1.85 13.26 1.55
C LEU A 74 2.84 14.25 2.17
N LYS A 75 4.09 13.80 2.36
CA LYS A 75 5.16 14.63 2.93
C LYS A 75 5.40 15.89 2.10
N ASP A 76 5.41 15.79 0.77
CA ASP A 76 5.63 16.93 -0.10
C ASP A 76 4.44 17.90 -0.10
N ASN A 77 3.21 17.39 -0.01
CA ASN A 77 2.03 18.23 0.15
C ASN A 77 2.03 18.97 1.50
N VAL A 78 2.41 18.30 2.60
CA VAL A 78 2.55 18.92 3.94
C VAL A 78 3.64 20.00 3.96
N ARG A 79 4.72 19.85 3.18
CA ARG A 79 5.75 20.90 3.06
C ARG A 79 5.25 22.16 2.36
N GLN A 80 4.26 22.02 1.49
CA GLN A 80 3.76 23.11 0.64
C GLN A 80 2.49 23.77 1.20
N ALA A 81 1.73 23.07 2.04
CA ALA A 81 0.45 23.51 2.56
C ALA A 81 0.47 23.63 4.09
N ASP A 82 -0.37 24.50 4.64
CA ASP A 82 -0.64 24.54 6.09
C ASP A 82 -1.24 23.20 6.56
N ILE A 83 -0.96 22.79 7.80
CA ILE A 83 -1.42 21.50 8.37
C ILE A 83 -2.95 21.35 8.40
N ALA A 84 -3.68 22.46 8.46
CA ALA A 84 -5.15 22.48 8.41
C ALA A 84 -5.70 22.54 6.97
N SER A 85 -4.84 22.65 5.95
CA SER A 85 -5.26 22.81 4.57
C SER A 85 -5.69 21.48 3.94
N PRO A 86 -6.88 21.41 3.31
CA PRO A 86 -7.31 20.21 2.58
C PRO A 86 -6.44 19.92 1.35
N ALA A 87 -5.58 20.87 0.93
CA ALA A 87 -4.61 20.66 -0.15
C ALA A 87 -3.63 19.51 0.14
N ILE A 88 -3.41 19.16 1.42
CA ILE A 88 -2.57 18.04 1.85
C ILE A 88 -3.01 16.72 1.19
N PHE A 89 -4.31 16.53 1.02
CA PHE A 89 -4.90 15.27 0.54
C PHE A 89 -5.13 15.21 -0.97
N LYS A 90 -4.57 16.16 -1.74
CA LYS A 90 -4.63 16.12 -3.21
C LYS A 90 -3.55 15.17 -3.74
N ALA A 91 -3.92 13.92 -3.97
CA ALA A 91 -3.05 12.93 -4.61
C ALA A 91 -2.86 13.24 -6.10
N LYS A 92 -1.63 13.12 -6.60
CA LYS A 92 -1.35 13.32 -8.04
C LYS A 92 -1.83 12.10 -8.81
N GLY A 93 -2.95 12.22 -9.52
CA GLY A 93 -3.46 11.17 -10.42
C GLY A 93 -4.74 10.46 -9.96
N VAL A 94 -5.30 10.81 -8.79
CA VAL A 94 -6.64 10.34 -8.39
C VAL A 94 -7.66 11.36 -8.90
N ARG A 95 -8.20 11.15 -10.10
CA ARG A 95 -9.49 11.77 -10.47
C ARG A 95 -10.56 11.05 -9.64
N LYS A 96 -11.28 11.81 -8.81
CA LYS A 96 -12.53 11.32 -8.19
C LYS A 96 -13.54 10.98 -9.27
#